data_AF-A0A976LNA1-F1
#
_entry.id   AF-A0A976LNA1-F1
#
_cell.length_a   1.000
_cell.length_b   1.000
_cell.length_c   1.000
_cell.angle_alpha   90.00
_cell.angle_beta   90.00
_cell.angle_gamma   90.00
#
_symmetry.space_group_name_H-M   'P 1'
#
loop_
_entity.id
_entity.type
_entity.pdbx_description
1 polymer ?
#
loop_
_entity_poly.entity_id
_entity_poly.type
_entity_poly.pdbx_seq_one_letter_code
_entity_poly.pdbx_strand_id
1 'polypeptide(L)'
;MFDIFEQPWTLVGAAVLVLFGILTFRSFCPEKRRWWQLLVPVFLTVAAFGTDMLVQTDTEKINSVIKTAIKAVQQEDCSAIEAVIANNYSDSYHSTKKHLLDHCRRELSKPLVDKGKKTGLLIDISDSNATAILFAVIIFDKNSYISQNYKSFLLVKARLSLRKQPDKKWLINRIEILELDRLPTKWNSIR
;
A
#
# COMPACT_ATOMS: atom_id res chain seq x y z
N MET A 1 5.60 -25.24 0.09
CA MET A 1 4.62 -24.91 -0.96
C MET A 1 5.36 -23.99 -1.91
N PHE A 2 5.56 -24.36 -3.18
CA PHE A 2 6.45 -23.60 -4.07
C PHE A 2 5.80 -22.25 -4.42
N ASP A 3 6.35 -21.15 -3.91
CA ASP A 3 6.00 -19.79 -4.31
C ASP A 3 6.64 -19.47 -5.67
N ILE A 4 6.04 -20.01 -6.72
CA ILE A 4 6.40 -19.79 -8.13
C ILE A 4 6.32 -18.29 -8.50
N PHE A 5 5.65 -17.49 -7.66
CA PHE A 5 5.43 -16.05 -7.86
C PHE A 5 6.49 -15.14 -7.20
N GLU A 6 7.40 -15.64 -6.36
CA GLU A 6 8.42 -14.79 -5.72
C GLU A 6 9.73 -14.65 -6.51
N GLN A 7 9.96 -15.52 -7.50
CA GLN A 7 11.19 -15.48 -8.31
C GLN A 7 10.87 -15.44 -9.81
N PRO A 8 10.90 -14.25 -10.46
CA PRO A 8 10.61 -14.12 -11.89
C PRO A 8 11.53 -14.97 -12.78
N TRP A 9 12.68 -15.39 -12.26
CA TRP A 9 13.66 -16.22 -12.94
C TRP A 9 13.26 -17.70 -13.08
N THR A 10 12.35 -18.22 -12.25
CA THR A 10 11.96 -19.65 -12.28
C THR A 10 11.14 -19.99 -13.52
N LEU A 11 10.20 -19.12 -13.89
CA LEU A 11 9.39 -19.26 -15.11
C LEU A 11 10.21 -19.00 -16.37
N VAL A 12 11.16 -18.07 -16.33
CA VAL A 12 12.14 -17.88 -17.42
C VAL A 12 12.99 -19.14 -17.60
N GLY A 13 13.47 -19.74 -16.50
CA GLY A 13 14.20 -21.01 -16.54
C GLY A 13 13.38 -22.16 -17.13
N ALA A 14 12.11 -22.28 -16.74
CA ALA A 14 11.18 -23.27 -17.31
C ALA A 14 10.95 -23.04 -18.81
N ALA A 15 10.79 -21.79 -19.27
CA ALA A 15 10.64 -21.46 -20.68
C ALA A 15 11.89 -21.85 -21.50
N VAL A 16 13.09 -21.64 -20.96
CA VAL A 16 14.36 -22.05 -21.59
C VAL A 16 14.46 -23.59 -21.68
N LEU A 17 14.07 -24.32 -20.64
CA LEU A 17 14.05 -25.79 -20.67
C LEU A 17 13.05 -26.33 -21.70
N VAL A 18 11.87 -25.74 -21.80
CA VAL A 18 10.86 -26.10 -22.80
C VAL A 18 11.37 -25.80 -24.21
N LEU A 19 12.01 -24.65 -24.42
CA LEU A 19 12.67 -24.32 -25.69
C LEU A 19 13.73 -25.37 -26.05
N PHE A 20 14.57 -25.77 -25.10
CA PHE A 20 15.62 -26.77 -25.31
C PHE A 20 15.05 -28.15 -25.66
N GLY A 21 13.96 -28.56 -25.01
CA GLY A 21 13.22 -29.78 -25.34
C GLY A 21 12.64 -29.75 -26.77
N ILE A 22 12.03 -28.62 -27.17
CA ILE A 22 11.47 -28.44 -28.52
C ILE A 22 12.57 -28.43 -29.59
N LEU A 23 13.71 -27.81 -29.31
CA LEU A 23 14.87 -27.82 -30.22
C LEU A 23 15.46 -29.23 -30.36
N THR A 24 15.59 -29.96 -29.26
CA THR A 24 16.07 -31.36 -29.28
C THR A 24 15.10 -32.26 -30.06
N PHE A 25 13.79 -32.13 -29.82
CA PHE A 25 12.77 -32.89 -30.55
C PHE A 25 12.75 -32.57 -32.05
N ARG A 26 12.96 -31.29 -32.42
CA ARG A 26 13.11 -30.87 -33.82
C ARG A 26 14.37 -31.42 -34.48
N SER A 27 15.42 -31.68 -33.71
CA SER A 27 16.66 -32.29 -34.21
C SER A 27 16.48 -33.79 -34.50
N PHE A 28 15.79 -34.51 -33.60
CA PHE A 28 15.57 -35.97 -33.74
C PHE A 28 14.44 -36.37 -34.70
N CYS A 29 13.44 -35.50 -34.93
CA CYS A 29 12.29 -35.82 -35.80
C CYS A 29 12.01 -34.67 -36.80
N PRO A 30 12.87 -34.49 -37.82
CA PRO A 30 12.77 -33.37 -38.75
C PRO A 30 11.48 -33.38 -39.58
N GLU A 31 10.85 -34.53 -39.79
CA GLU A 31 9.61 -34.69 -40.56
C GLU A 31 8.36 -34.09 -39.88
N LYS A 32 8.38 -33.90 -38.56
CA LYS A 32 7.27 -33.31 -37.78
C LYS A 32 7.50 -31.84 -37.41
N ARG A 33 8.47 -31.19 -38.06
CA ARG A 33 8.88 -29.80 -37.79
C ARG A 33 7.76 -28.83 -38.17
N ARG A 34 6.99 -28.36 -37.18
CA ARG A 34 5.94 -27.34 -37.37
C ARG A 34 6.39 -26.01 -36.76
N TRP A 35 6.27 -24.93 -37.53
CA TRP A 35 6.67 -23.58 -37.08
C TRP A 35 5.93 -23.12 -35.83
N TRP A 36 4.67 -23.52 -35.66
CA TRP A 36 3.85 -23.22 -34.48
C TRP A 36 4.43 -23.77 -33.15
N GLN A 37 5.31 -24.76 -33.18
CA GLN A 37 5.97 -25.27 -31.97
C GLN A 37 6.89 -24.21 -31.33
N LEU A 38 7.45 -23.28 -32.12
CA LEU A 38 8.27 -22.17 -31.59
C LEU A 38 7.43 -21.09 -30.91
N LEU A 39 6.12 -21.06 -31.16
CA LEU A 39 5.21 -20.13 -30.49
C LEU A 39 4.84 -20.62 -29.09
N VAL A 40 5.01 -21.91 -28.76
CA VAL A 40 4.68 -22.46 -27.44
C VAL A 40 5.52 -21.84 -26.33
N PRO A 41 6.86 -21.75 -26.42
CA PRO A 41 7.68 -21.05 -25.42
C PRO A 41 7.34 -19.56 -25.32
N VAL A 42 7.09 -18.90 -26.46
CA VAL A 42 6.73 -17.47 -26.50
C VAL A 42 5.40 -17.23 -25.79
N PHE A 43 4.39 -18.06 -26.05
CA PHE A 43 3.10 -17.99 -25.39
C PHE A 43 3.21 -18.25 -23.88
N LEU A 44 4.03 -19.22 -23.47
CA LEU A 44 4.29 -19.50 -22.05
C LEU A 44 4.93 -18.30 -21.34
N THR A 45 5.90 -17.64 -21.96
CA THR A 45 6.52 -16.42 -21.43
C THR A 45 5.51 -15.27 -21.33
N VAL A 46 4.73 -15.03 -22.39
CA VAL A 46 3.71 -13.97 -22.39
C VAL A 46 2.62 -14.24 -21.35
N ALA A 47 2.17 -15.49 -21.21
CA ALA A 47 1.20 -15.88 -20.21
C ALA A 47 1.74 -15.69 -18.79
N ALA A 48 3.00 -16.09 -18.52
CA ALA A 48 3.65 -15.90 -17.23
C ALA A 48 3.74 -14.41 -16.83
N PHE A 49 4.26 -13.57 -17.73
CA PHE A 49 4.34 -12.13 -17.49
C PHE A 49 2.95 -11.47 -17.41
N GLY A 50 1.99 -11.92 -18.23
CA GLY A 50 0.62 -11.43 -18.22
C GLY A 50 -0.10 -11.74 -16.90
N THR A 51 0.12 -12.93 -16.33
CA THR A 51 -0.40 -13.26 -15.00
C THR A 51 0.27 -12.47 -13.89
N ASP A 52 1.57 -12.19 -14.00
CA ASP A 52 2.33 -11.43 -13.01
C ASP A 52 1.89 -9.96 -12.97
N MET A 53 1.58 -9.37 -14.13
CA MET A 53 1.02 -8.01 -14.22
C MET A 53 -0.43 -7.89 -13.72
N LEU A 54 -1.19 -8.99 -13.67
CA LEU A 54 -2.58 -8.99 -13.21
C LEU A 54 -2.70 -9.13 -11.68
N VAL A 55 -1.67 -9.66 -11.02
CA VAL A 55 -1.65 -9.79 -9.56
C VAL A 55 -1.09 -8.51 -8.96
N GLN A 56 -1.97 -7.64 -8.45
CA GLN A 56 -1.53 -6.51 -7.63
C GLN A 56 -0.68 -7.02 -6.47
N THR A 57 0.58 -6.58 -6.43
CA THR A 57 1.51 -6.89 -5.35
C THR A 57 0.98 -6.35 -4.03
N ASP A 58 1.37 -6.95 -2.91
CA ASP A 58 0.94 -6.46 -1.59
C ASP A 58 1.37 -4.99 -1.37
N THR A 59 2.51 -4.58 -1.94
CA THR A 59 2.97 -3.18 -1.99
C THR A 59 1.98 -2.23 -2.66
N GLU A 60 1.41 -2.61 -3.80
CA GLU A 60 0.41 -1.81 -4.51
C GLU A 60 -0.88 -1.69 -3.72
N LYS A 61 -1.32 -2.78 -3.09
CA LYS A 61 -2.51 -2.80 -2.24
C LYS A 61 -2.33 -1.91 -1.02
N ILE A 62 -1.20 -2.00 -0.33
CA ILE A 62 -0.85 -1.14 0.81
C ILE A 62 -0.81 0.33 0.38
N ASN A 63 -0.15 0.64 -0.75
CA ASN A 63 -0.13 1.99 -1.30
C ASN A 63 -1.53 2.53 -1.57
N SER A 64 -2.41 1.69 -2.13
CA SER A 64 -3.81 2.04 -2.41
C SER A 64 -4.58 2.35 -1.12
N VAL A 65 -4.41 1.54 -0.07
CA VAL A 65 -5.03 1.75 1.25
C VAL A 65 -4.57 3.09 1.84
N ILE A 66 -3.27 3.37 1.84
CA ILE A 66 -2.71 4.62 2.39
C ILE A 66 -3.17 5.82 1.57
N LYS A 67 -3.20 5.72 0.23
CA LYS A 67 -3.71 6.79 -0.65
C LYS A 67 -5.19 7.06 -0.39
N THR A 68 -5.98 6.01 -0.20
CA THR A 68 -7.41 6.11 0.13
C THR A 68 -7.60 6.78 1.49
N ALA A 69 -6.83 6.39 2.51
CA ALA A 69 -6.88 7.02 3.83
C ALA A 69 -6.57 8.53 3.77
N ILE A 70 -5.52 8.91 3.05
CA ILE A 70 -5.15 10.33 2.89
C ILE A 70 -6.23 11.10 2.16
N LYS A 71 -6.78 10.54 1.08
CA LYS A 71 -7.87 11.18 0.32
C LYS A 71 -9.14 11.31 1.17
N ALA A 72 -9.47 10.31 1.97
CA ALA A 72 -10.61 10.34 2.87
C ALA A 72 -10.46 11.46 3.93
N VAL A 73 -9.27 11.62 4.50
CA VAL A 73 -8.96 12.74 5.41
C VAL A 73 -9.07 14.09 4.72
N GLN A 74 -8.56 14.23 3.49
CA GLN A 74 -8.67 15.47 2.69
C GLN A 74 -10.12 15.83 2.34
N GLN A 75 -10.98 14.83 2.16
CA GLN A 75 -12.38 15.01 1.79
C GLN A 75 -13.31 15.02 3.03
N GLU A 76 -12.74 14.96 4.24
CA GLU A 76 -13.48 14.86 5.50
C GLU A 76 -14.46 13.67 5.54
N ASP A 77 -14.21 12.64 4.72
CA ASP A 77 -15.07 11.46 4.57
C ASP A 77 -14.72 10.40 5.62
N CYS A 78 -15.39 10.48 6.76
CA CYS A 78 -15.23 9.53 7.85
C CYS A 78 -15.60 8.09 7.46
N SER A 79 -16.48 7.89 6.47
CA SER A 79 -16.89 6.56 6.01
C SER A 79 -15.77 5.90 5.21
N ALA A 80 -15.09 6.68 4.36
CA ALA A 80 -13.92 6.21 3.63
C ALA A 80 -12.72 5.96 4.56
N ILE A 81 -12.56 6.72 5.65
CA ILE A 81 -11.59 6.41 6.71
C ILE A 81 -11.95 5.08 7.37
N GLU A 82 -13.21 4.88 7.75
CA GLU A 82 -13.67 3.65 8.39
C GLU A 82 -13.38 2.38 7.56
N ALA A 83 -13.47 2.47 6.23
CA ALA A 83 -13.23 1.37 5.31
C ALA A 83 -11.77 0.89 5.28
N VAL A 84 -10.80 1.75 5.62
CA VAL A 84 -9.35 1.43 5.59
C VAL A 84 -8.77 1.08 6.97
N ILE A 85 -9.56 1.22 8.03
CA ILE A 85 -9.16 0.90 9.41
C ILE A 85 -9.67 -0.49 9.82
N ALA A 86 -8.77 -1.32 10.33
CA ALA A 86 -9.07 -2.67 10.80
C ALA A 86 -9.99 -2.66 12.03
N ASN A 87 -10.83 -3.69 12.18
CA ASN A 87 -11.76 -3.78 13.32
C ASN A 87 -11.05 -3.91 14.67
N ASN A 88 -9.86 -4.51 14.69
CA ASN A 88 -9.01 -4.64 15.87
C ASN A 88 -8.00 -3.48 16.02
N TYR A 89 -8.31 -2.31 15.46
CA TYR A 89 -7.45 -1.14 15.56
C TYR A 89 -7.16 -0.73 17.00
N SER A 90 -5.90 -0.41 17.29
CA SER A 90 -5.48 0.15 18.56
C SER A 90 -4.14 0.89 18.40
N ASP A 91 -4.10 2.15 18.84
CA ASP A 91 -2.88 2.96 18.95
C ASP A 91 -2.66 3.46 20.39
N SER A 92 -1.58 4.21 20.62
CA SER A 92 -1.19 4.68 21.96
C SER A 92 -2.19 5.63 22.64
N TYR A 93 -3.14 6.21 21.92
CA TYR A 93 -4.16 7.13 22.42
C TYR A 93 -5.60 6.64 22.16
N HIS A 94 -5.81 5.96 21.04
CA HIS A 94 -7.07 5.35 20.66
C HIS A 94 -7.03 3.84 20.90
N SER A 95 -7.65 3.41 22.00
CA SER A 95 -7.73 1.99 22.36
C SER A 95 -8.53 1.13 21.37
N THR A 96 -9.43 1.73 20.59
CA THR A 96 -10.32 1.03 19.65
C THR A 96 -10.54 1.81 18.36
N LYS A 97 -10.97 1.10 17.29
CA LYS A 97 -11.46 1.71 16.03
C LYS A 97 -12.53 2.78 16.28
N LYS A 98 -13.49 2.51 17.17
CA LYS A 98 -14.56 3.46 17.50
C LYS A 98 -14.00 4.75 18.09
N HIS A 99 -13.06 4.65 19.03
CA HIS A 99 -12.45 5.83 19.65
C HIS A 99 -11.69 6.69 18.63
N LEU A 100 -10.99 6.06 17.69
CA LEU A 100 -10.35 6.75 16.56
C LEU A 100 -11.37 7.47 15.69
N LEU A 101 -12.43 6.78 15.25
CA LEU A 101 -13.43 7.38 14.35
C LEU A 101 -14.20 8.52 15.01
N ASP A 102 -14.52 8.41 16.31
CA ASP A 102 -15.14 9.50 17.06
C ASP A 102 -14.20 10.70 17.19
N HIS A 103 -12.89 10.47 17.38
CA HIS A 103 -11.89 11.53 17.33
C HIS A 103 -11.79 12.17 15.94
N CYS A 104 -11.72 11.38 14.87
CA CYS A 104 -11.70 11.87 13.49
C CYS A 104 -12.94 12.72 13.18
N ARG A 105 -14.15 12.28 13.55
CA ARG A 105 -15.38 13.06 13.34
C ARG A 105 -15.33 14.41 14.03
N ARG A 106 -14.86 14.47 15.28
CA ARG A 106 -14.73 15.73 16.02
C ARG A 106 -13.73 16.68 15.39
N GLU A 107 -12.55 16.19 15.00
CA GLU A 107 -11.50 17.05 14.44
C GLU A 107 -11.77 17.47 13.00
N LEU A 108 -12.28 16.57 12.16
CA LEU A 108 -12.62 16.87 10.76
C LEU A 108 -13.85 17.76 10.62
N SER A 109 -14.74 17.78 11.62
CA SER A 109 -15.89 18.71 11.61
C SER A 109 -15.52 20.17 11.88
N LYS A 110 -14.26 20.46 12.24
CA LYS A 110 -13.78 21.82 12.48
C LYS A 110 -13.23 22.39 11.16
N PRO A 111 -13.41 23.70 10.88
CA PRO A 111 -12.90 24.35 9.67
C PRO A 111 -11.38 24.58 9.77
N LEU A 112 -10.62 23.49 9.78
CA LEU A 112 -9.17 23.52 10.03
C LEU A 112 -8.35 23.25 8.77
N VAL A 113 -8.80 22.39 7.86
CA VAL A 113 -7.94 21.86 6.79
C VAL A 113 -8.53 22.17 5.41
N ASP A 114 -7.92 23.10 4.67
CA ASP A 114 -8.27 23.33 3.26
C ASP A 114 -7.71 22.19 2.40
N LYS A 115 -6.42 21.82 2.55
CA LYS A 115 -5.77 20.76 1.75
C LYS A 115 -4.58 20.10 2.48
N GLY A 116 -4.70 18.82 2.87
CA GLY A 116 -3.51 18.02 3.19
C GLY A 116 -2.73 17.67 1.91
N LYS A 117 -1.42 17.91 1.80
CA LYS A 117 -0.60 17.47 0.65
C LYS A 117 0.40 16.40 1.09
N LYS A 118 0.22 15.17 0.60
CA LYS A 118 1.19 14.07 0.79
C LYS A 118 2.53 14.45 0.16
N THR A 119 3.64 14.29 0.88
CA THR A 119 4.98 14.67 0.40
C THR A 119 5.95 13.48 0.32
N GLY A 120 5.78 12.42 1.12
CA GLY A 120 6.59 11.20 1.01
C GLY A 120 5.98 9.99 1.71
N LEU A 121 6.35 8.78 1.27
CA LEU A 121 5.93 7.52 1.90
C LEU A 121 7.05 6.49 1.74
N LEU A 122 7.54 5.97 2.86
CA LEU A 122 8.43 4.81 2.89
C LEU A 122 7.62 3.61 3.38
N ILE A 123 7.66 2.50 2.67
CA ILE A 123 6.94 1.28 3.04
C ILE A 123 7.97 0.17 3.24
N ASP A 124 7.87 -0.48 4.39
CA ASP A 124 8.55 -1.73 4.71
C ASP A 124 7.50 -2.83 4.88
N ILE A 125 7.70 -3.98 4.25
CA ILE A 125 6.69 -5.04 4.13
C ILE A 125 7.29 -6.34 4.66
N SER A 126 6.52 -7.02 5.51
CA SER A 126 6.75 -8.41 5.90
C SER A 126 5.48 -9.24 5.61
N ASP A 127 5.59 -10.56 5.54
CA ASP A 127 4.59 -11.50 4.97
C ASP A 127 3.11 -11.18 5.29
N SER A 128 2.78 -10.91 6.56
CA SER A 128 1.40 -10.64 7.01
C SER A 128 1.23 -9.29 7.70
N ASN A 129 2.33 -8.56 7.89
CA ASN A 129 2.36 -7.26 8.56
C ASN A 129 3.20 -6.30 7.73
N ALA A 130 2.74 -5.07 7.56
CA ALA A 130 3.51 -4.03 6.89
C ALA A 130 3.64 -2.83 7.81
N THR A 131 4.79 -2.17 7.75
CA THR A 131 5.03 -0.91 8.45
C THR A 131 5.33 0.16 7.41
N ALA A 132 4.49 1.18 7.35
CA ALA A 132 4.71 2.33 6.49
C ALA A 132 5.05 3.57 7.32
N ILE A 133 6.14 4.26 6.97
CA ILE A 133 6.46 5.58 7.50
C ILE A 133 5.93 6.63 6.53
N LEU A 134 4.89 7.32 6.95
CA LEU A 134 4.25 8.39 6.20
C LEU A 134 4.88 9.73 6.55
N PHE A 135 5.23 10.52 5.52
CA PHE A 135 5.60 11.92 5.63
C PHE A 135 4.55 12.78 4.93
N ALA A 136 3.81 13.55 5.71
CA ALA A 136 2.74 14.41 5.21
C ALA A 136 3.02 15.88 5.53
N VAL A 137 2.60 16.76 4.63
CA VAL A 137 2.47 18.19 4.90
C VAL A 137 0.98 18.50 4.95
N ILE A 138 0.49 18.95 6.09
CA ILE A 138 -0.88 19.43 6.24
C ILE A 138 -0.85 20.93 5.97
N ILE A 139 -1.63 21.41 5.00
CA ILE A 139 -1.79 22.86 4.76
C ILE A 139 -3.15 23.25 5.30
N PHE A 140 -3.16 24.23 6.20
CA PHE A 140 -4.36 24.72 6.84
C PHE A 140 -5.08 25.74 5.94
N ASP A 141 -6.40 25.86 6.11
CA ASP A 141 -7.16 26.91 5.43
C ASP A 141 -6.66 28.28 5.86
N LYS A 142 -6.51 29.22 4.91
CA LYS A 142 -6.01 30.58 5.20
C LYS A 142 -6.87 31.33 6.22
N ASN A 143 -8.15 31.01 6.29
CA ASN A 143 -9.12 31.58 7.22
C ASN A 143 -9.29 30.74 8.49
N SER A 144 -8.62 29.58 8.61
CA SER A 144 -8.64 28.80 9.84
C SER A 144 -7.95 29.56 10.97
N TYR A 145 -8.43 29.33 12.20
CA TYR A 145 -7.80 29.88 13.40
C TYR A 145 -6.30 29.55 13.49
N ILE A 146 -5.90 28.34 13.09
CA ILE A 146 -4.51 27.88 13.13
C ILE A 146 -3.66 28.66 12.12
N SER A 147 -4.14 28.85 10.89
CA SER A 147 -3.38 29.61 9.89
C SER A 147 -3.27 31.09 10.23
N GLN A 148 -4.29 31.68 10.84
CA GLN A 148 -4.28 33.11 11.19
C GLN A 148 -3.43 33.42 12.43
N ASN A 149 -3.39 32.51 13.41
CA ASN A 149 -2.76 32.77 14.71
C ASN A 149 -1.45 32.01 14.95
N TYR A 150 -1.10 31.03 14.11
CA TYR A 150 0.05 30.16 14.38
C TYR A 150 0.92 29.90 13.15
N LYS A 151 0.45 29.05 12.21
CA LYS A 151 1.20 28.69 11.00
C LYS A 151 0.28 28.12 9.93
N SER A 152 0.66 28.30 8.67
CA SER A 152 -0.15 27.85 7.53
C SER A 152 0.04 26.38 7.14
N PHE A 153 1.05 25.69 7.70
CA PHE A 153 1.29 24.27 7.43
C PHE A 153 1.91 23.52 8.63
N LEU A 154 1.79 22.20 8.63
CA LEU A 154 2.35 21.29 9.63
C LEU A 154 3.02 20.09 8.93
N LEU A 155 4.26 19.78 9.30
CA LEU A 155 4.93 18.56 8.87
C LEU A 155 4.62 17.42 9.85
N VAL A 156 4.17 16.29 9.34
CA VAL A 156 3.82 15.11 10.14
C VAL A 156 4.60 13.91 9.66
N LYS A 157 5.23 13.20 10.61
CA LYS A 157 5.79 11.87 10.40
C LYS A 157 5.02 10.88 11.26
N ALA A 158 4.43 9.88 10.62
CA ALA A 158 3.64 8.86 11.30
C ALA A 158 4.06 7.46 10.87
N ARG A 159 3.96 6.51 11.79
CA ARG A 159 4.09 5.08 11.54
C ARG A 159 2.71 4.47 11.42
N LEU A 160 2.42 3.86 10.28
CA LEU A 160 1.23 3.08 10.04
C LEU A 160 1.63 1.60 10.11
N SER A 161 1.00 0.85 10.99
CA SER A 161 1.06 -0.61 10.92
C SER A 161 -0.18 -1.10 10.20
N LEU A 162 0.05 -1.98 9.22
CA LEU A 162 -0.99 -2.61 8.42
C LEU A 162 -0.91 -4.11 8.62
N ARG A 163 -2.07 -4.77 8.57
CA ARG A 163 -2.18 -6.22 8.66
C ARG A 163 -3.07 -6.77 7.57
N LYS A 164 -2.62 -7.85 6.96
CA LYS A 164 -3.40 -8.61 5.98
C LYS A 164 -4.54 -9.34 6.70
N GLN A 165 -5.76 -9.10 6.25
CA GLN A 165 -6.99 -9.71 6.76
C GLN A 165 -7.21 -11.09 6.12
N PRO A 166 -8.10 -11.94 6.68
CA PRO A 166 -8.44 -13.24 6.08
C PRO A 166 -8.98 -13.14 4.64
N ASP A 167 -9.63 -12.03 4.29
CA ASP A 167 -10.10 -11.73 2.92
C ASP A 167 -9.00 -11.19 2.00
N LYS A 168 -7.73 -11.29 2.42
CA LYS A 168 -6.52 -10.81 1.72
C LYS A 168 -6.44 -9.29 1.53
N LYS A 169 -7.31 -8.51 2.18
CA LYS A 169 -7.20 -7.05 2.17
C LYS A 169 -6.19 -6.58 3.21
N TRP A 170 -5.49 -5.49 2.91
CA TRP A 170 -4.65 -4.80 3.87
C TRP A 170 -5.46 -3.70 4.56
N LEU A 171 -5.43 -3.67 5.88
CA LEU A 171 -6.07 -2.62 6.67
C LEU A 171 -5.09 -2.08 7.71
N ILE A 172 -5.22 -0.80 8.03
CA ILE A 172 -4.42 -0.14 9.05
C ILE A 172 -4.93 -0.58 10.43
N ASN A 173 -4.07 -1.11 11.28
CA ASN A 173 -4.43 -1.55 12.63
C ASN A 173 -3.81 -0.69 13.74
N ARG A 174 -2.85 0.18 13.40
CA ARG A 174 -2.24 1.12 14.35
C ARG A 174 -1.65 2.32 13.60
N ILE A 175 -1.82 3.51 14.18
CA ILE A 175 -1.18 4.75 13.71
C ILE A 175 -0.46 5.38 14.90
N GLU A 176 0.84 5.58 14.79
CA GLU A 176 1.63 6.29 15.81
C GLU A 176 2.23 7.56 15.20
N ILE A 177 2.04 8.70 15.85
CA ILE A 177 2.80 9.90 15.51
C ILE A 177 4.23 9.70 16.00
N LEU A 178 5.19 10.02 15.14
CA LEU A 178 6.61 9.99 15.46
C LEU A 178 7.17 11.39 15.60
N GLU A 179 6.81 12.30 14.69
CA GLU A 179 7.30 13.69 14.68
C GLU A 179 6.22 14.65 14.19
N LEU A 180 6.19 15.84 14.79
CA LEU A 180 5.50 17.03 14.30
C LEU A 180 6.54 18.14 14.11
N ASP A 181 6.62 18.75 12.92
CA ASP A 181 7.64 19.74 12.58
C ASP A 181 9.07 19.34 12.95
N ARG A 182 9.39 18.06 12.74
CA ARG A 182 10.70 17.44 13.05
C ARG A 182 11.01 17.35 14.55
N LEU A 183 10.04 17.65 15.42
CA LEU A 183 10.14 17.42 16.85
C LEU A 183 9.51 16.06 17.20
N PRO A 184 10.26 15.16 17.87
CA PRO A 184 9.71 13.88 18.33
C PRO A 184 8.46 14.09 19.17
N THR A 185 7.35 13.50 18.75
CA THR A 185 6.03 13.73 19.34
C THR A 185 5.26 12.41 19.37
N LYS A 186 4.49 12.18 20.43
CA LYS A 186 3.57 11.04 20.55
C LYS A 186 2.13 11.55 20.63
N TRP A 187 1.16 10.68 20.38
CA TRP A 187 -0.25 11.05 20.53
C TRP A 187 -0.57 11.66 21.90
N ASN A 188 -0.08 11.03 22.98
CA ASN A 188 -0.35 11.47 24.35
C ASN A 188 0.24 12.85 24.71
N SER A 189 1.17 13.39 23.91
CA SER A 189 1.73 14.73 24.10
C SER A 189 0.98 15.83 23.34
N ILE A 190 0.04 15.46 22.46
CA ILE A 190 -0.77 16.39 21.69
C ILE A 190 -2.09 16.51 22.43
N ARG A 191 -2.21 17.52 23.31
CA ARG A 191 -3.41 17.78 24.11
C ARG A 191 -3.84 19.22 23.97
#